data_AF-A0A5J4E1K1-F1
#
_entry.id   AF-A0A5J4E1K1-F1
#
_cell.length_a   1.000
_cell.length_b   1.000
_cell.length_c   1.000
_cell.angle_alpha   90.00
_cell.angle_beta   90.00
_cell.angle_gamma   90.00
#
_symmetry.space_group_name_H-M   'P 1'
#
loop_
_entity.id
_entity.type
_entity.pdbx_description
1 polymer ?
#
loop_
_entity_poly.entity_id
_entity_poly.type
_entity_poly.pdbx_seq_one_letter_code
_entity_poly.pdbx_strand_id
1 'polypeptide(L)'
;MQPKPENIDELKTLVSDPAQQQNRALLQHVTDLFMRTLDRQSSGERDVFGDVLEKIAYQLEDNSRAMLSGRLAMVDRAPQKLLQRLANDDIEVAKPILEFSPCLDTSFLVGVIRTKSQDHLFAIAGRPQLMPAVTDEIVIHGEHYVLYRVTSNPNAAFSEQGYEALAASAAGNPELGHALGTRPDLPEEMHDRIQASTSELRPSEFFALDLDNLGK
;
A
#
# COMPACT_ATOMS: atom_id res chain seq x y z
N MET A 1 -39.16 25.71 6.56
CA MET A 1 -39.84 24.41 6.40
C MET A 1 -39.46 23.90 5.01
N GLN A 2 -38.44 23.05 4.92
CA GLN A 2 -38.02 22.51 3.61
C GLN A 2 -38.98 21.37 3.21
N PRO A 3 -39.34 21.25 1.93
CA PRO A 3 -40.23 20.20 1.45
C PRO A 3 -39.56 18.82 1.63
N LYS A 4 -40.38 17.84 2.00
CA LYS A 4 -39.99 16.43 2.19
C LYS A 4 -39.89 15.80 0.79
N PRO A 5 -38.76 15.15 0.42
CA PRO A 5 -38.59 14.60 -0.93
C PRO A 5 -39.54 13.40 -1.15
N GLU A 6 -40.25 13.40 -2.27
CA GLU A 6 -41.30 12.40 -2.60
C GLU A 6 -40.84 11.38 -3.66
N ASN A 7 -39.62 11.48 -4.19
CA ASN A 7 -39.15 10.58 -5.24
C ASN A 7 -37.71 10.09 -5.01
N ILE A 8 -37.44 8.81 -5.35
CA ILE A 8 -36.10 8.19 -5.26
C ILE A 8 -35.10 8.92 -6.17
N ASP A 9 -35.53 9.48 -7.29
CA ASP A 9 -34.65 10.24 -8.17
C ASP A 9 -34.31 11.64 -7.62
N GLU A 10 -35.20 12.25 -6.83
CA GLU A 10 -34.87 13.49 -6.07
C GLU A 10 -33.87 13.21 -4.94
N LEU A 11 -33.99 12.04 -4.29
CA LEU A 11 -32.99 11.58 -3.32
C LEU A 11 -31.62 11.36 -3.99
N LYS A 12 -31.54 10.83 -5.21
CA LYS A 12 -30.26 10.70 -5.94
C LYS A 12 -29.63 12.06 -6.27
N THR A 13 -30.43 13.06 -6.63
CA THR A 13 -29.94 14.44 -6.85
C THR A 13 -29.59 15.17 -5.56
N LEU A 14 -30.21 14.81 -4.43
CA LEU A 14 -29.85 15.31 -3.09
C LEU A 14 -28.60 14.60 -2.50
N VAL A 15 -28.29 13.39 -2.98
CA VAL A 15 -27.15 12.57 -2.53
C VAL A 15 -25.82 13.00 -3.18
N SER A 16 -25.82 13.85 -4.21
CA SER A 16 -24.58 14.41 -4.77
C SER A 16 -24.78 15.86 -5.17
N ASP A 17 -24.12 16.77 -4.43
CA ASP A 17 -24.06 18.20 -4.71
C ASP A 17 -23.64 18.43 -6.18
N PRO A 18 -24.37 19.24 -6.98
CA PRO A 18 -24.00 19.58 -8.35
C PRO A 18 -22.54 20.02 -8.51
N ALA A 19 -21.97 20.70 -7.51
CA ALA A 19 -20.56 21.09 -7.50
C ALA A 19 -19.61 19.88 -7.40
N GLN A 20 -19.96 18.87 -6.61
CA GLN A 20 -19.21 17.60 -6.51
C GLN A 20 -19.24 16.85 -7.84
N GLN A 21 -20.41 16.76 -8.49
CA GLN A 21 -20.53 16.10 -9.78
C GLN A 21 -19.69 16.80 -10.87
N GLN A 22 -19.70 18.14 -10.88
CA GLN A 22 -18.88 18.93 -11.78
C GLN A 22 -17.38 18.72 -11.52
N ASN A 23 -16.96 18.70 -10.24
CA ASN A 23 -15.58 18.48 -9.86
C ASN A 23 -15.10 17.06 -10.20
N ARG A 24 -15.94 16.03 -10.06
CA ARG A 24 -15.62 14.65 -10.47
C ARG A 24 -15.41 14.57 -11.99
N ALA A 25 -16.31 15.15 -12.77
CA ALA A 25 -16.18 15.20 -14.23
C ALA A 25 -14.92 15.96 -14.66
N LEU A 26 -14.61 17.07 -13.97
CA LEU A 26 -13.37 17.83 -14.21
C LEU A 26 -12.12 17.02 -13.85
N LEU A 27 -12.11 16.34 -12.71
CA LEU A 27 -11.00 15.49 -12.29
C LEU A 27 -10.73 14.39 -13.33
N GLN A 28 -11.78 13.72 -13.79
CA GLN A 28 -11.68 12.70 -14.83
C GLN A 28 -11.12 13.28 -16.13
N HIS A 29 -11.62 14.44 -16.57
CA HIS A 29 -11.17 15.09 -17.80
C HIS A 29 -9.70 15.52 -17.74
N VAL A 30 -9.28 16.14 -16.63
CA VAL A 30 -7.89 16.56 -16.44
C VAL A 30 -6.97 15.34 -16.33
N THR A 31 -7.41 14.27 -15.67
CA THR A 31 -6.62 13.03 -15.59
C THR A 31 -6.50 12.36 -16.96
N ASP A 32 -7.56 12.33 -17.76
CA ASP A 32 -7.53 11.80 -19.14
C ASP A 32 -6.59 12.63 -20.02
N LEU A 33 -6.63 13.95 -19.90
CA LEU A 33 -5.73 14.84 -20.60
C LEU A 33 -4.28 14.60 -20.18
N PHE A 34 -4.03 14.47 -18.88
CA PHE A 34 -2.70 14.12 -18.34
C PHE A 34 -2.19 12.82 -18.96
N MET A 35 -2.99 11.74 -18.91
CA MET A 35 -2.61 10.42 -19.46
C MET A 35 -2.32 10.46 -20.96
N ARG A 36 -3.14 11.17 -21.75
CA ARG A 36 -2.95 11.29 -23.20
C ARG A 36 -1.71 12.08 -23.60
N THR A 37 -1.10 12.80 -22.66
CA THR A 37 -0.02 13.73 -22.95
C THR A 37 1.28 13.41 -22.21
N LEU A 38 1.33 12.26 -21.51
CA LEU A 38 2.49 11.80 -20.72
C LEU A 38 3.84 11.87 -21.47
N ASP A 39 3.85 11.48 -22.74
CA ASP A 39 5.09 11.39 -23.53
C ASP A 39 5.60 12.75 -24.05
N ARG A 40 4.73 13.77 -24.05
CA ARG A 40 5.02 15.09 -24.65
C ARG A 40 5.11 16.23 -23.64
N GLN A 41 4.72 15.99 -22.40
CA GLN A 41 4.79 16.99 -21.34
C GLN A 41 6.24 17.18 -20.84
N SER A 42 6.62 18.44 -20.65
CA SER A 42 7.78 18.83 -19.86
C SER A 42 7.58 18.55 -18.37
N SER A 43 8.66 18.61 -17.56
CA SER A 43 8.55 18.50 -16.10
C SER A 43 7.68 19.61 -15.50
N GLY A 44 7.83 20.86 -15.97
CA GLY A 44 7.02 21.98 -15.49
C GLY A 44 5.53 21.82 -15.79
N GLU A 45 5.17 21.35 -16.99
CA GLU A 45 3.76 21.06 -17.32
C GLU A 45 3.19 19.94 -16.45
N ARG A 46 3.99 18.90 -16.18
CA ARG A 46 3.61 17.79 -15.29
C ARG A 46 3.33 18.27 -13.86
N ASP A 47 4.14 19.19 -13.34
CA ASP A 47 3.93 19.79 -12.02
C ASP A 47 2.63 20.60 -11.98
N VAL A 48 2.34 21.37 -13.04
CA VAL A 48 1.05 22.09 -13.17
C VAL A 48 -0.13 21.13 -13.20
N PHE A 49 -0.05 20.02 -13.96
CA PHE A 49 -1.06 18.97 -13.91
C PHE A 49 -1.24 18.43 -12.48
N GLY A 50 -0.14 18.17 -11.78
CA GLY A 50 -0.13 17.74 -10.39
C GLY A 50 -0.90 18.70 -9.48
N ASP A 51 -0.55 19.99 -9.50
CA ASP A 51 -1.18 21.00 -8.66
C ASP A 51 -2.69 21.16 -8.97
N VAL A 52 -3.09 21.08 -10.25
CA VAL A 52 -4.50 21.16 -10.65
C VAL A 52 -5.27 19.92 -10.19
N LEU A 53 -4.74 18.72 -10.44
CA LEU A 53 -5.34 17.46 -10.02
C LEU A 53 -5.48 17.39 -8.50
N GLU A 54 -4.43 17.78 -7.77
CA GLU A 54 -4.45 17.86 -6.31
C GLU A 54 -5.58 18.77 -5.81
N LYS A 55 -5.66 19.99 -6.35
CA LYS A 55 -6.67 20.96 -5.93
C LYS A 55 -8.10 20.48 -6.16
N ILE A 56 -8.35 19.77 -7.27
CA ILE A 56 -9.68 19.24 -7.58
C ILE A 56 -9.98 18.01 -6.70
N ALA A 57 -9.02 17.08 -6.60
CA ALA A 57 -9.19 15.83 -5.87
C ALA A 57 -9.47 16.04 -4.38
N TYR A 58 -8.82 17.02 -3.74
CA TYR A 58 -9.03 17.33 -2.32
C TYR A 58 -10.28 18.18 -2.03
N GLN A 59 -11.10 18.48 -3.05
CA GLN A 59 -12.47 18.99 -2.86
C GLN A 59 -13.52 17.87 -2.93
N LEU A 60 -13.10 16.65 -3.28
CA LEU A 60 -13.95 15.48 -3.45
C LEU A 60 -13.73 14.48 -2.30
N GLU A 61 -14.67 13.56 -2.15
CA GLU A 61 -14.56 12.47 -1.19
C GLU A 61 -13.43 11.48 -1.51
N ASP A 62 -13.08 10.66 -0.51
CA ASP A 62 -11.95 9.73 -0.54
C ASP A 62 -12.05 8.73 -1.70
N ASN A 63 -13.26 8.33 -2.10
CA ASN A 63 -13.47 7.45 -3.25
C ASN A 63 -12.93 8.06 -4.56
N SER A 64 -13.17 9.35 -4.77
CA SER A 64 -12.64 10.07 -5.93
C SER A 64 -11.12 10.17 -5.89
N ARG A 65 -10.52 10.35 -4.70
CA ARG A 65 -9.06 10.34 -4.53
C ARG A 65 -8.47 8.94 -4.75
N ALA A 66 -9.11 7.89 -4.25
CA ALA A 66 -8.71 6.50 -4.47
C ALA A 66 -8.77 6.11 -5.95
N MET A 67 -9.80 6.55 -6.68
CA MET A 67 -9.86 6.39 -8.13
C MET A 67 -8.68 7.08 -8.82
N LEU A 68 -8.36 8.32 -8.44
CA LEU A 68 -7.20 9.04 -8.98
C LEU A 68 -5.88 8.30 -8.67
N SER A 69 -5.71 7.84 -7.43
CA SER A 69 -4.55 7.04 -7.01
C SER A 69 -4.40 5.80 -7.88
N GLY A 70 -5.46 5.02 -8.07
CA GLY A 70 -5.42 3.82 -8.92
C GLY A 70 -4.99 4.13 -10.36
N ARG A 71 -5.42 5.28 -10.90
CA ARG A 71 -5.01 5.71 -12.26
C ARG A 71 -3.54 6.12 -12.34
N LEU A 72 -3.01 6.76 -11.31
CA LEU A 72 -1.62 7.24 -11.29
C LEU A 72 -0.61 6.20 -10.78
N ALA A 73 -1.10 5.13 -10.14
CA ALA A 73 -0.29 4.15 -9.42
C ALA A 73 0.85 3.52 -10.23
N MET A 74 0.68 3.30 -11.53
CA MET A 74 1.72 2.67 -12.38
C MET A 74 2.37 3.64 -13.37
N VAL A 75 2.10 4.94 -13.25
CA VAL A 75 2.63 5.94 -14.16
C VAL A 75 4.03 6.37 -13.70
N ASP A 76 5.04 6.07 -14.51
CA ASP A 76 6.46 6.35 -14.25
C ASP A 76 6.85 7.84 -14.30
N ARG A 77 5.96 8.67 -14.83
CA ARG A 77 6.09 10.12 -14.98
C ARG A 77 4.93 10.86 -14.31
N ALA A 78 4.39 10.32 -13.22
CA ALA A 78 3.35 11.01 -12.47
C ALA A 78 3.91 12.21 -11.67
N PRO A 79 3.10 13.24 -11.38
CA PRO A 79 3.55 14.41 -10.62
C PRO A 79 3.93 14.02 -9.19
N GLN A 80 5.19 14.21 -8.82
CA GLN A 80 5.76 13.65 -7.59
C GLN A 80 5.05 14.16 -6.33
N LYS A 81 4.77 15.47 -6.26
CA LYS A 81 4.08 16.10 -5.11
C LYS A 81 2.68 15.51 -4.89
N LEU A 82 1.91 15.31 -5.96
CA LEU A 82 0.59 14.71 -5.88
C LEU A 82 0.67 13.25 -5.40
N LEU A 83 1.60 12.45 -5.95
CA LEU A 83 1.81 11.08 -5.50
C LEU A 83 2.16 10.99 -4.02
N GLN A 84 3.08 11.84 -3.56
CA GLN A 84 3.46 11.89 -2.14
C GLN A 84 2.28 12.28 -1.24
N ARG A 85 1.42 13.19 -1.70
CA ARG A 85 0.23 13.59 -0.95
C ARG A 85 -0.80 12.45 -0.87
N LEU A 86 -1.07 11.78 -1.99
CA LEU A 86 -1.97 10.61 -2.05
C LEU A 86 -1.43 9.43 -1.22
N ALA A 87 -0.12 9.18 -1.24
CA ALA A 87 0.53 8.12 -0.46
C ALA A 87 0.53 8.37 1.05
N ASN A 88 0.30 9.61 1.49
CA ASN A 88 0.16 9.99 2.90
C ASN A 88 -1.29 10.12 3.37
N ASP A 89 -2.25 9.91 2.47
CA ASP A 89 -3.69 9.97 2.75
C ASP A 89 -4.14 8.71 3.51
N ASP A 90 -5.45 8.52 3.70
CA ASP A 90 -5.98 7.29 4.26
C ASP A 90 -5.67 6.08 3.37
N ILE A 91 -5.63 4.88 3.96
CA ILE A 91 -5.11 3.69 3.27
C ILE A 91 -5.86 3.37 1.97
N GLU A 92 -7.18 3.60 1.91
CA GLU A 92 -7.98 3.38 0.70
C GLU A 92 -7.50 4.21 -0.50
N VAL A 93 -6.93 5.39 -0.23
CA VAL A 93 -6.34 6.30 -1.23
C VAL A 93 -4.86 5.99 -1.43
N ALA A 94 -4.13 5.72 -0.37
CA ALA A 94 -2.67 5.54 -0.40
C ALA A 94 -2.24 4.21 -1.00
N LYS A 95 -3.00 3.14 -0.79
CA LYS A 95 -2.61 1.75 -1.11
C LYS A 95 -2.13 1.57 -2.55
N PRO A 96 -2.83 2.01 -3.62
CA PRO A 96 -2.36 1.82 -4.98
C PRO A 96 -1.00 2.50 -5.24
N ILE A 97 -0.80 3.69 -4.66
CA ILE A 97 0.45 4.44 -4.84
C ILE A 97 1.60 3.76 -4.09
N LEU A 98 1.37 3.35 -2.84
CA LEU A 98 2.37 2.68 -2.02
C LEU A 98 2.77 1.32 -2.58
N GLU A 99 1.83 0.55 -3.14
CA GLU A 99 2.10 -0.79 -3.71
C GLU A 99 2.79 -0.73 -5.08
N PHE A 100 2.41 0.20 -5.95
CA PHE A 100 2.79 0.10 -7.37
C PHE A 100 3.60 1.26 -7.92
N SER A 101 3.63 2.42 -7.25
CA SER A 101 4.27 3.60 -7.84
C SER A 101 5.79 3.46 -7.92
N PRO A 102 6.38 3.58 -9.12
CA PRO A 102 7.84 3.58 -9.30
C PRO A 102 8.46 4.94 -8.98
N CYS A 103 7.66 5.99 -8.80
CA CYS A 103 8.13 7.36 -8.57
C CYS A 103 8.41 7.67 -7.09
N LEU A 104 8.10 6.75 -6.17
CA LEU A 104 8.40 6.91 -4.75
C LEU A 104 9.82 6.43 -4.45
N ASP A 105 10.66 7.33 -3.94
CA ASP A 105 12.01 6.99 -3.52
C ASP A 105 12.05 6.26 -2.17
N THR A 106 13.19 5.63 -1.89
CA THR A 106 13.46 4.91 -0.65
C THR A 106 13.24 5.77 0.59
N SER A 107 13.71 7.03 0.58
CA SER A 107 13.59 7.92 1.74
C SER A 107 12.15 8.26 2.09
N PHE A 108 11.31 8.44 1.07
CA PHE A 108 9.88 8.67 1.24
C PHE A 108 9.19 7.43 1.83
N LEU A 109 9.46 6.24 1.28
CA LEU A 109 8.89 4.99 1.81
C LEU A 109 9.26 4.76 3.28
N VAL A 110 10.52 5.00 3.65
CA VAL A 110 10.97 4.95 5.05
C VAL A 110 10.22 5.96 5.92
N GLY A 111 10.02 7.18 5.43
CA GLY A 111 9.21 8.19 6.12
C GLY A 111 7.77 7.74 6.38
N VAL A 112 7.15 7.09 5.41
CA VAL A 112 5.80 6.52 5.56
C VAL A 112 5.79 5.39 6.59
N ILE A 113 6.75 4.45 6.54
CA ILE A 113 6.87 3.34 7.49
C ILE A 113 6.96 3.82 8.94
N ARG A 114 7.73 4.90 9.17
CA ARG A 114 7.94 5.43 10.53
C ARG A 114 6.76 6.21 11.10
N THR A 115 5.81 6.64 10.26
CA THR A 115 4.79 7.62 10.67
C THR A 115 3.36 7.20 10.40
N LYS A 116 3.12 6.18 9.57
CA LYS A 116 1.77 5.75 9.14
C LYS A 116 1.33 4.44 9.76
N SER A 117 0.08 4.07 9.51
CA SER A 117 -0.55 2.88 10.09
C SER A 117 0.01 1.59 9.51
N GLN A 118 -0.20 0.48 10.23
CA GLN A 118 0.23 -0.85 9.79
C GLN A 118 -0.32 -1.24 8.41
N ASP A 119 -1.48 -0.75 8.00
CA ASP A 119 -1.99 -1.01 6.64
C ASP A 119 -1.17 -0.31 5.56
N HIS A 120 -0.56 0.85 5.85
CA HIS A 120 0.39 1.50 4.95
C HIS A 120 1.67 0.69 4.85
N LEU A 121 2.19 0.20 5.98
CA LEU A 121 3.36 -0.67 6.00
C LEU A 121 3.09 -1.96 5.25
N PHE A 122 1.89 -2.54 5.44
CA PHE A 122 1.42 -3.70 4.70
C PHE A 122 1.47 -3.40 3.21
N ALA A 123 0.88 -2.29 2.74
CA ALA A 123 0.94 -1.88 1.33
C ALA A 123 2.39 -1.80 0.81
N ILE A 124 3.31 -1.16 1.55
CA ILE A 124 4.72 -1.06 1.14
C ILE A 124 5.37 -2.46 1.09
N ALA A 125 5.11 -3.34 2.06
CA ALA A 125 5.63 -4.71 2.08
C ALA A 125 5.25 -5.54 0.84
N GLY A 126 4.16 -5.15 0.15
CA GLY A 126 3.68 -5.77 -1.08
C GLY A 126 4.32 -5.28 -2.37
N ARG A 127 5.25 -4.32 -2.32
CA ARG A 127 5.87 -3.75 -3.53
C ARG A 127 6.63 -4.83 -4.32
N PRO A 128 6.66 -4.76 -5.66
CA PRO A 128 7.36 -5.74 -6.50
C PRO A 128 8.86 -5.86 -6.23
N GLN A 129 9.49 -4.83 -5.67
CA GLN A 129 10.90 -4.79 -5.30
C GLN A 129 11.05 -3.92 -4.04
N LEU A 130 11.80 -4.43 -3.05
CA LEU A 130 12.11 -3.70 -1.82
C LEU A 130 13.60 -3.77 -1.55
N MET A 131 14.18 -2.61 -1.24
CA MET A 131 15.58 -2.46 -0.88
C MET A 131 15.76 -2.70 0.63
N PRO A 132 16.96 -3.13 1.08
CA PRO A 132 17.24 -3.38 2.50
C PRO A 132 16.85 -2.22 3.42
N ALA A 133 17.13 -0.98 3.01
CA ALA A 133 16.76 0.21 3.77
C ALA A 133 15.25 0.36 4.04
N VAL A 134 14.39 -0.22 3.20
CA VAL A 134 12.93 -0.21 3.38
C VAL A 134 12.48 -1.44 4.18
N THR A 135 13.00 -2.62 3.84
CA THR A 135 12.62 -3.85 4.55
C THR A 135 13.03 -3.80 6.02
N ASP A 136 14.21 -3.28 6.33
CA ASP A 136 14.72 -3.24 7.70
C ASP A 136 13.84 -2.34 8.58
N GLU A 137 13.37 -1.22 8.02
CA GLU A 137 12.41 -0.35 8.69
C GLU A 137 11.05 -1.03 8.87
N ILE A 138 10.59 -1.81 7.89
CA ILE A 138 9.38 -2.64 8.05
C ILE A 138 9.57 -3.67 9.17
N VAL A 139 10.75 -4.28 9.29
CA VAL A 139 11.05 -5.27 10.34
C VAL A 139 11.01 -4.65 11.74
N ILE A 140 11.50 -3.40 11.87
CA ILE A 140 11.49 -2.66 13.14
C ILE A 140 10.07 -2.23 13.54
N HIS A 141 9.24 -1.80 12.59
CA HIS A 141 7.96 -1.15 12.86
C HIS A 141 6.72 -2.00 12.59
N GLY A 142 6.87 -3.12 11.88
CA GLY A 142 5.76 -3.93 11.38
C GLY A 142 5.20 -4.91 12.42
N GLU A 143 3.88 -5.07 12.41
CA GLU A 143 3.20 -6.14 13.12
C GLU A 143 3.29 -7.49 12.36
N HIS A 144 2.90 -8.58 13.02
CA HIS A 144 3.07 -9.95 12.51
C HIS A 144 2.62 -10.15 11.06
N TYR A 145 1.46 -9.61 10.68
CA TYR A 145 0.92 -9.76 9.33
C TYR A 145 1.71 -8.97 8.26
N VAL A 146 2.31 -7.84 8.65
CA VAL A 146 3.22 -7.05 7.82
C VAL A 146 4.55 -7.78 7.66
N LEU A 147 5.11 -8.30 8.76
CA LEU A 147 6.34 -9.08 8.75
C LEU A 147 6.19 -10.33 7.89
N TYR A 148 5.06 -11.02 7.99
CA TYR A 148 4.75 -12.15 7.14
C TYR A 148 4.68 -11.74 5.66
N ARG A 149 4.01 -10.63 5.33
CA ARG A 149 3.91 -10.15 3.93
C ARG A 149 5.29 -9.82 3.35
N VAL A 150 6.13 -9.07 4.08
CA VAL A 150 7.46 -8.67 3.58
C VAL A 150 8.40 -9.87 3.47
N THR A 151 8.32 -10.81 4.41
CA THR A 151 9.14 -12.04 4.39
C THR A 151 8.74 -12.96 3.24
N SER A 152 7.43 -13.05 2.96
CA SER A 152 6.88 -13.84 1.85
C SER A 152 7.09 -13.18 0.48
N ASN A 153 7.65 -11.97 0.42
CA ASN A 153 7.95 -11.28 -0.83
C ASN A 153 9.34 -11.74 -1.34
N PRO A 154 9.42 -12.52 -2.43
CA PRO A 154 10.69 -13.08 -2.91
C PRO A 154 11.66 -12.00 -3.43
N ASN A 155 11.16 -10.81 -3.76
CA ASN A 155 11.96 -9.70 -4.27
C ASN A 155 12.27 -8.65 -3.19
N ALA A 156 11.90 -8.91 -1.93
CA ALA A 156 12.32 -8.09 -0.81
C ALA A 156 13.75 -8.49 -0.41
N ALA A 157 14.70 -7.57 -0.55
CA ALA A 157 16.07 -7.79 -0.11
C ALA A 157 16.23 -7.29 1.32
N PHE A 158 16.79 -8.12 2.20
CA PHE A 158 17.05 -7.79 3.60
C PHE A 158 18.54 -7.57 3.83
N SER A 159 18.89 -6.74 4.81
CA SER A 159 20.26 -6.74 5.32
C SER A 159 20.47 -7.93 6.26
N GLU A 160 21.73 -8.21 6.61
CA GLU A 160 22.07 -9.17 7.66
C GLU A 160 21.35 -8.84 8.98
N GLN A 161 21.34 -7.57 9.37
CA GLN A 161 20.63 -7.09 10.57
C GLN A 161 19.11 -7.28 10.45
N GLY A 162 18.56 -7.06 9.25
CA GLY A 162 17.14 -7.32 8.96
C GLY A 162 16.78 -8.79 9.14
N TYR A 163 17.65 -9.70 8.67
CA TYR A 163 17.48 -11.14 8.89
C TYR A 163 17.58 -11.54 10.36
N GLU A 164 18.53 -10.99 11.10
CA GLU A 164 18.65 -11.24 12.54
C GLU A 164 17.41 -10.79 13.31
N ALA A 165 16.90 -9.60 12.98
CA ALA A 165 15.69 -9.06 13.60
C ALA A 165 14.45 -9.89 13.24
N LEU A 166 14.30 -10.32 11.99
CA LEU A 166 13.23 -11.23 11.58
C LEU A 166 13.31 -12.59 12.29
N ALA A 167 14.51 -13.16 12.42
CA ALA A 167 14.71 -14.41 13.13
C ALA A 167 14.34 -14.27 14.62
N ALA A 168 14.65 -13.13 15.24
CA ALA A 168 14.20 -12.82 16.60
C ALA A 168 12.67 -12.69 16.69
N SER A 169 12.02 -12.02 15.73
CA SER A 169 10.56 -11.89 15.67
C SER A 169 9.84 -13.20 15.32
N ALA A 170 10.53 -14.16 14.70
CA ALA A 170 10.00 -15.49 14.42
C ALA A 170 9.93 -16.38 15.67
N ALA A 171 10.62 -16.02 16.76
CA ALA A 171 10.53 -16.76 18.02
C ALA A 171 9.11 -16.68 18.59
N GLY A 172 8.39 -17.80 18.58
CA GLY A 172 6.98 -17.87 18.98
C GLY A 172 5.98 -17.50 17.86
N ASN A 173 6.46 -17.26 16.64
CA ASN A 173 5.63 -17.07 15.45
C ASN A 173 5.99 -18.12 14.37
N PRO A 174 5.34 -19.30 14.41
CA PRO A 174 5.68 -20.40 13.49
C PRO A 174 5.45 -20.05 12.02
N GLU A 175 4.44 -19.25 11.72
CA GLU A 175 4.14 -18.83 10.34
C GLU A 175 5.25 -17.96 9.77
N LEU A 176 5.74 -16.98 10.56
CA LEU A 176 6.86 -16.14 10.18
C LEU A 176 8.15 -16.97 10.05
N GLY A 177 8.40 -17.89 10.98
CA GLY A 177 9.56 -18.78 10.93
C GLY A 177 9.56 -19.69 9.70
N HIS A 178 8.39 -20.21 9.31
CA HIS A 178 8.24 -20.98 8.07
C HIS A 178 8.47 -20.12 6.83
N ALA A 179 7.84 -18.94 6.75
CA ALA A 179 8.04 -18.01 5.65
C ALA A 179 9.51 -17.63 5.50
N LEU A 180 10.20 -17.38 6.61
CA LEU A 180 11.62 -17.04 6.63
C LEU A 180 12.50 -18.22 6.19
N GLY A 181 12.23 -19.43 6.70
CA GLY A 181 12.99 -20.64 6.38
C GLY A 181 12.83 -21.14 4.94
N THR A 182 11.81 -20.70 4.21
CA THR A 182 11.61 -21.04 2.79
C THR A 182 12.32 -20.06 1.84
N ARG A 183 12.92 -18.99 2.36
CA ARG A 183 13.63 -18.01 1.54
C ARG A 183 14.97 -18.57 1.02
N PRO A 184 15.23 -18.51 -0.30
CA PRO A 184 16.46 -19.04 -0.89
C PRO A 184 17.69 -18.18 -0.63
N ASP A 185 17.51 -16.92 -0.22
CA ASP A 185 18.54 -15.92 0.04
C ASP A 185 18.86 -15.75 1.53
N LEU A 186 18.34 -16.64 2.38
CA LEU A 186 18.64 -16.67 3.81
C LEU A 186 20.10 -17.14 4.04
N PRO A 187 20.91 -16.44 4.84
CA PRO A 187 22.27 -16.89 5.17
C PRO A 187 22.29 -18.23 5.92
N GLU A 188 23.23 -19.12 5.57
CA GLU A 188 23.36 -20.48 6.16
C GLU A 188 23.41 -20.47 7.69
N GLU A 189 24.15 -19.52 8.28
CA GLU A 189 24.27 -19.35 9.74
C GLU A 189 22.94 -19.04 10.44
N MET A 190 21.95 -18.53 9.70
CA MET A 190 20.63 -18.19 10.24
C MET A 190 19.63 -19.34 10.11
N HIS A 191 19.87 -20.33 9.23
CA HIS A 191 18.98 -21.48 9.07
C HIS A 191 18.84 -22.27 10.37
N ASP A 192 19.95 -22.57 11.04
CA ASP A 192 19.95 -23.34 12.30
C ASP A 192 19.19 -22.62 13.41
N ARG A 193 19.32 -21.28 13.48
CA ARG A 193 18.62 -20.45 14.46
C ARG A 193 17.10 -20.47 14.23
N ILE A 194 16.66 -20.37 12.98
CA ILE A 194 15.23 -20.40 12.63
C ILE A 194 14.64 -21.79 12.86
N GLN A 195 15.37 -22.86 12.52
CA GLN A 195 14.95 -24.24 12.80
C GLN A 195 14.81 -24.50 14.31
N ALA A 196 15.77 -24.06 15.12
CA ALA A 196 15.67 -24.17 16.57
C ALA A 196 14.43 -23.43 17.12
N SER A 197 14.17 -22.22 16.60
CA SER A 197 13.04 -21.38 17.03
C SER A 197 11.66 -21.92 16.62
N THR A 198 11.60 -22.67 15.51
CA THR A 198 10.35 -23.25 14.97
C THR A 198 10.08 -24.67 15.48
N SER A 199 11.12 -25.46 15.79
CA SER A 199 11.00 -26.83 16.28
C SER A 199 10.46 -26.95 17.72
N GLU A 200 10.46 -25.87 18.50
CA GLU A 200 9.83 -25.84 19.84
C GLU A 200 8.30 -25.82 19.78
N LEU A 201 7.71 -25.66 18.59
CA LEU A 201 6.26 -25.62 18.35
C LEU A 201 5.82 -26.97 17.75
N ARG A 202 5.01 -27.73 18.50
CA ARG A 202 4.61 -29.09 18.11
C ARG A 202 3.73 -29.07 16.85
N PRO A 203 3.94 -29.98 15.88
CA PRO A 203 3.12 -30.10 14.67
C PRO A 203 1.62 -30.41 14.89
N SER A 204 1.18 -30.66 16.12
CA SER A 204 -0.19 -31.11 16.43
C SER A 204 -1.26 -30.01 16.43
N GLU A 205 -0.90 -28.73 16.27
CA GLU A 205 -1.88 -27.63 16.19
C GLU A 205 -2.21 -27.19 14.75
N PHE A 206 -1.52 -27.73 13.75
CA PHE A 206 -1.63 -27.29 12.35
C PHE A 206 -2.83 -27.83 11.56
N PHE A 207 -3.58 -28.82 12.06
CA PHE A 207 -4.66 -29.48 11.31
C PHE A 207 -6.09 -29.05 11.67
N ALA A 208 -6.28 -28.03 12.52
CA ALA A 208 -7.62 -27.69 13.03
C ALA A 208 -8.30 -26.46 12.40
N LEU A 209 -7.73 -25.81 11.37
CA LEU A 209 -8.30 -24.55 10.86
C LEU A 209 -8.92 -24.60 9.45
N ASP A 210 -9.14 -25.77 8.84
CA ASP A 210 -9.64 -25.77 7.44
C ASP A 210 -10.67 -26.84 7.03
N LEU A 211 -11.56 -27.29 7.94
CA LEU A 211 -12.73 -28.10 7.52
C LEU A 211 -14.10 -27.76 8.15
N ASP A 212 -14.20 -26.82 9.10
CA ASP A 212 -15.50 -26.50 9.74
C ASP A 212 -16.27 -25.31 9.12
N ASN A 213 -15.79 -24.68 8.04
CA ASN A 213 -16.48 -23.53 7.43
C ASN A 213 -16.93 -23.71 5.98
N LEU A 214 -17.06 -24.96 5.52
CA LEU A 214 -17.73 -25.29 4.26
C LEU A 214 -18.85 -26.30 4.52
N GLY A 215 -19.94 -25.79 5.07
CA GLY A 215 -21.25 -26.45 4.97
C GLY A 215 -22.08 -26.41 6.23
N LYS A 216 -22.73 -25.27 6.51
CA LYS A 216 -24.17 -25.16 6.81
C LYS A 216 -24.68 -23.78 6.40
#